data_AF-A0A0H2MRB1-F1
#
_entry.id   AF-A0A0H2MRB1-F1
#
_cell.length_a   1.000
_cell.length_b   1.000
_cell.length_c   1.000
_cell.angle_alpha   90.00
_cell.angle_beta   90.00
_cell.angle_gamma   90.00
#
_symmetry.space_group_name_H-M   'P 1'
#
loop_
_entity.id
_entity.type
_entity.pdbx_description
1 polymer ?
#
loop_
_entity_poly.entity_id
_entity_poly.type
_entity_poly.pdbx_seq_one_letter_code
_entity_poly.pdbx_strand_id
1 'polypeptide(L)'
;MEQKIVFPLEAEVTLITSFQDADPMGVIYHGNYFRFFEEARRIMMDKIDYGYLAMNASGYMWPIIGTQVKYVKAIPFNHEIRVTAKLTEWENRLRIDYVIFDAKTGQRMCKGHTMQVAVTMDTEEMCFASPNILIDKVERWHQHGNIAQ
;
A
#
# COMPACT_ATOMS: atom_id res chain seq x y z
N MET A 1 -3.94 17.30 18.43
CA MET A 1 -2.78 16.78 19.18
C MET A 1 -2.25 15.62 18.35
N GLU A 2 -1.04 15.68 17.81
CA GLU A 2 -0.44 14.53 17.11
C GLU A 2 -0.30 13.39 18.11
N GLN A 3 -1.10 12.34 17.95
CA GLN A 3 -0.91 11.11 18.73
C GLN A 3 0.43 10.49 18.33
N LYS A 4 1.28 10.21 19.31
CA LYS A 4 2.57 9.56 19.08
C LYS A 4 2.32 8.14 18.53
N ILE A 5 2.81 7.87 17.32
CA ILE A 5 2.78 6.53 16.71
C ILE A 5 3.82 5.65 17.41
N VAL A 6 3.37 4.61 18.14
CA VAL A 6 4.25 3.62 18.79
C VAL A 6 4.57 2.49 17.81
N PHE A 7 3.57 2.00 17.09
CA PHE A 7 3.71 0.94 16.09
C PHE A 7 3.31 1.45 14.70
N PRO A 8 4.25 1.78 13.81
CA PRO A 8 3.89 2.18 12.44
C PRO A 8 3.16 1.04 11.72
N LEU A 9 2.15 1.39 10.91
CA LEU A 9 1.49 0.42 10.04
C LEU A 9 2.28 0.34 8.74
N GLU A 10 3.09 -0.71 8.65
CA GLU A 10 3.97 -0.97 7.51
C GLU A 10 4.09 -2.46 7.29
N ALA A 11 4.43 -2.86 6.07
CA ALA A 11 4.71 -4.24 5.71
C ALA A 11 5.85 -4.31 4.69
N GLU A 12 6.40 -5.52 4.59
CA GLU A 12 7.43 -5.85 3.62
C GLU A 12 7.13 -7.22 3.03
N VAL A 13 7.41 -7.37 1.74
CA VAL A 13 7.32 -8.64 1.02
C VAL A 13 8.46 -8.77 0.03
N THR A 14 8.99 -9.99 -0.09
CA THR A 14 9.96 -10.35 -1.12
C THR A 14 9.24 -11.04 -2.26
N LEU A 15 9.46 -10.57 -3.48
CA LEU A 15 8.85 -11.09 -4.71
C LEU A 15 9.92 -11.39 -5.74
N ILE A 16 9.68 -12.39 -6.59
CA ILE A 16 10.48 -12.63 -7.79
C ILE A 16 9.69 -12.09 -8.99
N THR A 17 10.30 -11.18 -9.75
CA THR A 17 9.69 -10.64 -10.96
C THR A 17 9.58 -11.71 -12.04
N SER A 18 8.49 -11.70 -12.80
CA SER A 18 8.20 -12.71 -13.82
C SER A 18 8.48 -12.17 -15.23
N PHE A 19 8.66 -13.07 -16.22
CA PHE A 19 8.84 -12.65 -17.62
C PHE A 19 7.64 -11.85 -18.14
N GLN A 20 6.43 -12.19 -17.70
CA GLN A 20 5.18 -11.51 -18.01
C GLN A 20 5.13 -10.07 -17.45
N ASP A 21 5.97 -9.75 -16.48
CA ASP A 21 6.05 -8.40 -15.94
C ASP A 21 6.90 -7.46 -16.84
N ALA A 22 7.71 -8.02 -17.76
CA ALA A 22 8.68 -7.27 -18.55
C ALA A 22 8.13 -6.69 -19.85
N ASP A 23 8.77 -5.63 -20.33
CA ASP A 23 8.54 -5.05 -21.66
C ASP A 23 9.67 -5.42 -22.65
N PRO A 24 9.57 -5.04 -23.94
CA PRO A 24 10.60 -5.35 -24.94
C PRO A 24 12.00 -4.79 -24.66
N MET A 25 12.16 -3.88 -23.69
CA MET A 25 13.47 -3.38 -23.27
C MET A 25 14.18 -4.32 -22.27
N GLY A 26 13.55 -5.45 -21.91
CA GLY A 26 14.14 -6.47 -21.03
C GLY A 26 14.08 -6.11 -19.54
N VAL A 27 13.25 -5.13 -19.17
CA VAL A 27 13.05 -4.66 -17.80
C VAL A 27 11.57 -4.65 -17.48
N ILE A 28 11.23 -4.57 -16.20
CA ILE A 28 9.83 -4.56 -15.78
C ILE A 28 9.10 -3.35 -16.36
N TYR A 29 8.00 -3.63 -17.06
CA TYR A 29 7.09 -2.61 -17.59
C TYR A 29 6.61 -1.71 -16.45
N HIS A 30 6.69 -0.39 -16.64
CA HIS A 30 6.38 0.59 -15.61
C HIS A 30 4.98 0.41 -15.00
N GLY A 31 3.98 0.00 -15.78
CA GLY A 31 2.62 -0.26 -15.28
C GLY A 31 2.52 -1.45 -14.31
N ASN A 32 3.46 -2.40 -14.37
CA ASN A 32 3.42 -3.60 -13.52
C ASN A 32 3.94 -3.35 -12.10
N TYR A 33 4.57 -2.19 -11.82
CA TYR A 33 5.03 -1.85 -10.47
C TYR A 33 3.88 -1.75 -9.47
N PHE A 34 2.68 -1.34 -9.92
CA PHE A 34 1.50 -1.25 -9.06
C PHE A 34 1.05 -2.59 -8.52
N ARG A 35 1.27 -3.68 -9.27
CA ARG A 35 1.00 -5.04 -8.79
C ARG A 35 1.89 -5.40 -7.59
N PHE A 36 3.16 -4.98 -7.63
CA PHE A 36 4.08 -5.20 -6.51
C PHE A 36 3.71 -4.36 -5.30
N PHE A 37 3.34 -3.10 -5.52
CA PHE A 37 2.86 -2.21 -4.46
C PHE A 37 1.58 -2.76 -3.81
N GLU A 38 0.66 -3.27 -4.61
CA GLU A 38 -0.59 -3.83 -4.14
C GLU A 38 -0.37 -5.03 -3.23
N GLU A 39 0.58 -5.91 -3.53
CA GLU A 39 0.87 -7.06 -2.67
C GLU A 39 1.42 -6.64 -1.31
N ALA A 40 2.35 -5.67 -1.28
CA ALA A 40 2.84 -5.10 -0.02
C ALA A 40 1.73 -4.37 0.75
N ARG A 41 0.86 -3.64 0.06
CA ARG A 41 -0.32 -3.00 0.63
C ARG A 41 -1.30 -4.02 1.21
N ARG A 42 -1.59 -5.11 0.51
CA ARG A 42 -2.50 -6.17 0.97
C ARG A 42 -2.02 -6.71 2.31
N ILE A 43 -0.76 -7.12 2.39
CA ILE A 43 -0.15 -7.64 3.62
C ILE A 43 -0.20 -6.59 4.75
N MET A 44 0.04 -5.31 4.43
CA MET A 44 -0.07 -4.22 5.40
C MET A 44 -1.50 -4.06 5.93
N MET A 45 -2.50 -4.08 5.05
CA MET A 45 -3.91 -3.91 5.44
C MET A 45 -4.49 -5.14 6.15
N ASP A 46 -3.96 -6.33 5.87
CA ASP A 46 -4.34 -7.57 6.56
C ASP A 46 -3.97 -7.51 8.06
N LYS A 47 -2.92 -6.76 8.44
CA LYS A 47 -2.54 -6.58 9.86
C LYS A 47 -3.63 -5.91 10.71
N ILE A 48 -4.53 -5.17 10.07
CA ILE A 48 -5.63 -4.47 10.73
C ILE A 48 -7.01 -5.06 10.41
N ASP A 49 -7.06 -6.25 9.80
CA ASP A 49 -8.28 -6.88 9.27
C ASP A 49 -9.09 -5.90 8.40
N TYR A 50 -8.39 -5.18 7.51
CA TYR A 50 -9.01 -4.19 6.62
C TYR A 50 -8.55 -4.34 5.17
N GLY A 51 -8.40 -5.59 4.72
CA GLY A 51 -8.22 -5.92 3.31
C GLY A 51 -9.47 -5.63 2.46
N TYR A 52 -9.37 -5.89 1.15
CA TYR A 52 -10.42 -5.52 0.18
C TYR A 52 -11.82 -6.03 0.56
N LEU A 53 -11.95 -7.28 0.99
CA LEU A 53 -13.25 -7.85 1.38
C LEU A 53 -13.84 -7.16 2.62
N ALA A 54 -12.99 -6.77 3.58
CA ALA A 54 -13.43 -6.05 4.77
C ALA A 54 -13.83 -4.60 4.45
N MET A 55 -13.13 -3.95 3.51
CA MET A 55 -13.54 -2.65 2.98
C MET A 55 -14.92 -2.73 2.31
N ASN A 56 -15.12 -3.72 1.44
CA ASN A 56 -16.39 -3.92 0.76
C ASN A 56 -17.52 -4.23 1.77
N ALA A 57 -17.25 -5.10 2.75
CA ALA A 57 -18.21 -5.44 3.79
C ALA A 57 -18.54 -4.27 4.73
N SER A 58 -17.67 -3.27 4.85
CA SER A 58 -17.92 -2.06 5.65
C SER A 58 -18.76 -1.01 4.90
N GLY A 59 -19.14 -1.25 3.65
CA GLY A 59 -19.96 -0.35 2.84
C GLY A 59 -19.17 0.71 2.08
N TYR A 60 -17.84 0.56 1.99
CA TYR A 60 -16.96 1.54 1.36
C TYR A 60 -16.08 0.93 0.27
N MET A 61 -15.96 1.63 -0.85
CA MET A 61 -14.95 1.37 -1.86
C MET A 61 -13.79 2.39 -1.74
N TRP A 62 -12.59 1.98 -2.17
CA TRP A 62 -11.37 2.76 -2.00
C TRP A 62 -10.61 2.95 -3.33
N PRO A 63 -11.19 3.67 -4.30
CA PRO A 63 -10.53 3.92 -5.58
C PRO A 63 -9.22 4.69 -5.40
N ILE A 64 -8.25 4.37 -6.25
CA ILE A 64 -7.00 5.14 -6.36
C ILE A 64 -7.32 6.44 -7.09
N ILE A 65 -7.10 7.57 -6.42
CA ILE A 65 -7.30 8.91 -6.99
C ILE A 65 -6.00 9.61 -7.39
N GLY A 66 -4.86 9.04 -7.02
CA GLY A 66 -3.57 9.61 -7.37
C GLY A 66 -2.42 8.66 -7.12
N THR A 67 -1.41 8.76 -7.98
CA THR A 67 -0.19 7.97 -7.88
C THR A 67 1.00 8.82 -8.29
N GLN A 68 2.15 8.60 -7.65
CA GLN A 68 3.44 9.08 -8.14
C GLN A 68 4.45 7.95 -8.03
N VAL A 69 5.22 7.72 -9.09
CA VAL A 69 6.26 6.69 -9.09
C VAL A 69 7.54 7.27 -9.67
N LYS A 70 8.65 7.05 -8.97
CA LYS A 70 10.00 7.36 -9.40
C LYS A 70 10.78 6.07 -9.59
N TYR A 71 11.03 5.74 -10.86
CA TYR A 71 11.86 4.61 -11.28
C TYR A 71 13.34 5.04 -11.20
N VAL A 72 14.06 4.56 -10.18
CA VAL A 72 15.45 4.95 -9.90
C VAL A 72 16.44 4.04 -10.62
N LYS A 73 16.17 2.73 -10.62
CA LYS A 73 16.97 1.71 -11.27
C LYS A 73 16.03 0.73 -11.95
N ALA A 74 16.36 0.34 -13.18
CA ALA A 74 15.60 -0.66 -13.90
C ALA A 74 15.70 -2.03 -13.20
N ILE A 75 14.57 -2.75 -13.16
CA ILE A 75 14.46 -4.07 -12.56
C ILE A 75 14.38 -5.10 -13.70
N PRO A 76 15.27 -6.10 -13.77
CA PRO A 76 15.15 -7.17 -14.76
C PRO A 76 14.04 -8.17 -14.37
N PHE A 77 13.63 -9.02 -15.31
CA PHE A 77 12.79 -10.18 -14.98
C PHE A 77 13.61 -11.27 -14.27
N ASN A 78 12.93 -12.20 -13.60
CA ASN A 78 13.55 -13.24 -12.78
C ASN A 78 14.51 -12.65 -11.72
N HIS A 79 14.12 -11.50 -11.17
CA HIS A 79 14.91 -10.74 -10.22
C HIS A 79 14.18 -10.65 -8.88
N GLU A 80 14.91 -10.86 -7.80
CA GLU A 80 14.35 -10.82 -6.46
C GLU A 80 14.34 -9.39 -5.92
N ILE A 81 13.14 -8.91 -5.58
CA ILE A 81 12.90 -7.56 -5.08
C ILE A 81 12.24 -7.60 -3.71
N ARG A 82 12.58 -6.64 -2.87
CA ARG A 82 11.96 -6.41 -1.56
C ARG A 82 11.14 -5.15 -1.62
N VAL A 83 9.84 -5.28 -1.42
CA VAL A 83 8.86 -4.20 -1.55
C VAL A 83 8.35 -3.84 -0.16
N THR A 84 8.49 -2.58 0.22
CA THR A 84 7.94 -2.05 1.47
C THR A 84 6.72 -1.18 1.18
N ALA A 85 5.72 -1.25 2.07
CA ALA A 85 4.56 -0.38 2.10
C ALA A 85 4.43 0.23 3.49
N LYS A 86 4.10 1.52 3.56
CA LYS A 86 3.90 2.24 4.82
C LYS A 86 2.73 3.19 4.72
N LEU A 87 1.80 3.09 5.67
CA LEU A 87 0.73 4.06 5.81
C LEU A 87 1.28 5.39 6.34
N THR A 88 0.92 6.49 5.70
CA THR A 88 1.45 7.83 6.01
C THR A 88 0.36 8.87 6.27
N GLU A 89 -0.83 8.67 5.71
CA GLU A 89 -2.03 9.47 6.00
C GLU A 89 -3.24 8.53 5.95
N TRP A 90 -4.20 8.74 6.85
CA TRP A 90 -5.42 7.92 6.90
C TRP A 90 -6.67 8.66 7.34
N GLU A 91 -6.58 9.90 7.83
CA GLU A 91 -7.72 10.63 8.38
C GLU A 91 -8.69 11.11 7.30
N ASN A 92 -8.17 11.68 6.21
CA ASN A 92 -8.99 12.19 5.09
C ASN A 92 -8.86 11.36 3.81
N ARG A 93 -7.76 10.63 3.68
CA ARG A 93 -7.41 9.77 2.56
C ARG A 93 -6.41 8.73 3.03
N LEU A 94 -6.37 7.58 2.38
CA LEU A 94 -5.31 6.60 2.56
C LEU A 94 -4.13 6.94 1.64
N ARG A 95 -3.03 7.40 2.24
CA ARG A 95 -1.75 7.58 1.55
C ARG A 95 -0.77 6.49 1.98
N ILE A 96 -0.31 5.71 1.01
CA ILE A 96 0.64 4.63 1.25
C ILE A 96 1.90 4.92 0.44
N ASP A 97 3.03 5.00 1.13
CA ASP A 97 4.35 5.16 0.56
C ASP A 97 4.97 3.77 0.30
N TYR A 98 5.57 3.59 -0.87
CA TYR A 98 6.22 2.35 -1.28
C TYR A 98 7.69 2.57 -1.63
N VAL A 99 8.52 1.57 -1.32
CA VAL A 99 9.91 1.52 -1.78
C VAL A 99 10.22 0.11 -2.26
N ILE A 100 10.85 0.00 -3.43
CA ILE A 100 11.38 -1.27 -3.92
C ILE A 100 12.90 -1.23 -3.79
N PHE A 101 13.44 -2.27 -3.18
CA PHE A 101 14.86 -2.54 -3.09
C PHE A 101 15.20 -3.80 -3.86
N ASP A 102 16.42 -3.85 -4.37
CA ASP A 102 17.08 -5.10 -4.70
C ASP A 102 17.21 -5.96 -3.43
N ALA A 103 16.70 -7.20 -3.45
CA ALA A 103 16.68 -8.03 -2.25
C ALA A 103 18.08 -8.44 -1.76
N LYS A 104 19.07 -8.52 -2.67
CA LYS A 104 20.43 -8.99 -2.37
C LYS A 104 21.34 -7.86 -1.94
N THR A 105 21.31 -6.75 -2.66
CA THR A 105 22.24 -5.61 -2.48
C THR A 105 21.67 -4.51 -1.61
N GLY A 106 20.35 -4.47 -1.40
CA GLY A 106 19.67 -3.37 -0.71
C GLY A 106 19.63 -2.07 -1.52
N GLN A 107 20.03 -2.08 -2.79
CA GLN A 107 19.94 -0.89 -3.65
C GLN A 107 18.49 -0.49 -3.86
N ARG A 108 18.14 0.78 -3.59
CA ARG A 108 16.81 1.30 -3.87
C ARG A 108 16.59 1.41 -5.38
N MET A 109 15.57 0.70 -5.88
CA MET A 109 15.22 0.64 -7.30
C MET A 109 14.03 1.52 -7.65
N CYS A 110 13.09 1.69 -6.74
CA CYS A 110 11.90 2.52 -6.96
C CYS A 110 11.43 3.16 -5.66
N LYS A 111 10.83 4.36 -5.75
CA LYS A 111 9.99 4.93 -4.69
C LYS A 111 8.69 5.42 -5.33
N GLY A 112 7.56 5.15 -4.69
CA GLY A 112 6.27 5.65 -5.15
C GLY A 112 5.29 5.83 -4.00
N HIS A 113 4.10 6.31 -4.33
CA HIS A 113 2.99 6.34 -3.40
C HIS A 113 1.66 6.27 -4.14
N THR A 114 0.64 5.77 -3.44
CA THR A 114 -0.75 5.79 -3.88
C THR A 114 -1.61 6.57 -2.90
N MET A 115 -2.64 7.23 -3.41
CA MET A 115 -3.67 7.91 -2.63
C MET A 115 -5.04 7.33 -2.97
N GLN A 116 -5.81 6.99 -1.95
CA GLN A 116 -7.18 6.48 -2.06
C GLN A 116 -8.10 7.29 -1.16
N VAL A 117 -9.35 7.47 -1.59
CA VAL A 117 -10.41 8.05 -0.76
C VAL A 117 -11.51 7.03 -0.58
N ALA A 118 -12.21 7.12 0.55
CA ALA A 118 -13.42 6.33 0.74
C ALA A 118 -14.54 6.90 -0.13
N VAL A 119 -15.31 6.01 -0.72
CA VAL A 119 -16.55 6.30 -1.43
C VAL A 119 -17.60 5.38 -0.87
N THR A 120 -18.77 5.90 -0.49
CA THR A 120 -19.87 5.09 -0.01
C THR A 120 -20.45 4.27 -1.16
N MET A 121 -20.76 3.00 -0.92
CA MET A 121 -21.26 2.12 -1.99
C MET A 121 -22.74 2.33 -2.31
N ASP A 122 -23.50 2.94 -1.40
CA ASP A 122 -24.93 3.19 -1.55
C ASP A 122 -25.21 4.39 -2.47
N THR A 123 -24.45 5.48 -2.31
CA THR A 123 -24.63 6.73 -3.05
C THR A 123 -23.53 7.02 -4.07
N GLU A 124 -22.44 6.25 -4.07
CA GLU A 124 -21.22 6.51 -4.85
C GLU A 124 -20.58 7.88 -4.55
N GLU A 125 -20.87 8.45 -3.37
CA GLU A 125 -20.34 9.74 -2.96
C GLU A 125 -18.99 9.60 -2.26
N MET A 126 -18.06 10.48 -2.62
CA MET A 126 -16.77 10.58 -1.96
C MET A 126 -16.93 11.07 -0.51
N CYS A 127 -16.34 10.36 0.44
CA CYS A 127 -16.25 10.81 1.82
C CYS A 127 -15.15 11.86 1.97
N PHE A 128 -15.44 12.95 2.68
CA PHE A 128 -14.42 13.97 3.02
C PHE A 128 -13.39 13.47 4.03
N ALA A 129 -13.83 12.60 4.94
CA ALA A 129 -13.00 11.92 5.93
C ALA A 129 -13.09 10.42 5.74
N SER A 130 -12.05 9.70 6.15
CA SER A 130 -12.09 8.25 6.22
C SER A 130 -13.15 7.76 7.21
N PRO A 131 -13.78 6.60 6.96
CA PRO A 131 -14.73 6.00 7.88
C PRO A 131 -14.09 5.66 9.22
N ASN A 132 -14.85 5.81 10.32
CA ASN A 132 -14.39 5.48 11.67
C ASN A 132 -13.87 4.04 11.77
N ILE A 133 -14.48 3.09 11.05
CA ILE A 133 -14.00 1.70 11.05
C ILE A 133 -12.52 1.58 10.63
N LEU A 134 -12.05 2.40 9.69
CA LEU A 134 -10.62 2.44 9.34
C LEU A 134 -9.83 3.19 10.41
N ILE A 135 -10.29 4.38 10.82
CA ILE A 135 -9.59 5.25 11.78
C ILE A 135 -9.34 4.51 13.08
N ASP A 136 -10.37 3.90 13.67
CA ASP A 136 -10.29 3.17 14.94
C ASP A 136 -9.29 2.01 14.85
N LYS A 137 -9.28 1.28 13.73
CA LYS A 137 -8.34 0.17 13.48
C LYS A 137 -6.89 0.66 13.36
N VAL A 138 -6.66 1.75 12.63
CA VAL A 138 -5.32 2.33 12.45
C VAL A 138 -4.81 2.92 13.76
N GLU A 139 -5.62 3.67 14.48
CA GLU A 139 -5.26 4.24 15.77
C GLU A 139 -4.95 3.15 16.80
N ARG A 140 -5.78 2.11 16.87
CA ARG A 140 -5.52 0.95 17.75
C ARG A 140 -4.19 0.30 17.41
N TRP A 141 -3.93 0.05 16.12
CA TRP A 141 -2.64 -0.48 15.69
C TRP A 141 -1.49 0.43 16.11
N HIS A 142 -1.58 1.73 15.87
CA HIS A 142 -0.54 2.69 16.21
C HIS A 142 -0.22 2.76 17.70
N GLN A 143 -1.19 2.46 18.58
CA GLN A 143 -0.97 2.43 20.03
C GLN A 143 -0.55 1.05 20.57
N HIS A 144 -1.06 -0.05 20.00
CA HIS A 144 -0.96 -1.37 20.62
C HIS A 144 -0.28 -2.45 19.76
N GLY A 145 -0.09 -2.20 18.46
CA GLY A 145 0.51 -3.16 17.53
C GLY A 145 -0.37 -4.39 17.25
N ASN A 146 -1.67 -4.32 17.56
CA ASN A 146 -2.65 -5.37 17.34
C ASN A 146 -4.07 -4.78 17.21
N ILE A 147 -5.02 -5.64 16.81
CA ILE A 147 -6.45 -5.30 16.64
C ILE A 147 -7.40 -6.07 17.56
N ALA A 148 -6.89 -7.00 18.38
CA ALA A 148 -7.70 -7.76 19.34
C ALA A 148 -7.94 -6.94 20.60
N GLN A 149 -9.16 -6.99 21.15
CA GLN A 149 -9.51 -6.31 22.41
C GLN A 149 -8.72 -6.81 23.61
#